data_AF-A0A126RHY9-F1
#
_entry.id   AF-A0A126RHY9-F1
#
_cell.length_a   1.000
_cell.length_b   1.000
_cell.length_c   1.000
_cell.angle_alpha   90.00
_cell.angle_beta   90.00
_cell.angle_gamma   90.00
#
_symmetry.space_group_name_H-M   'P 1'
#
loop_
_entity.id
_entity.type
_entity.pdbx_description
1 polymer ?
#
loop_
_entity_poly.entity_id
_entity_poly.type
_entity_poly.pdbx_seq_one_letter_code
_entity_poly.pdbx_strand_id
1 'polypeptide(L)'
;MSYVADRRWAIEARQRRQMYLNRVRSTTEAFAAKNRERLDALRAQELDIYVAGDYAACRDVLAQVERLLVQDPEAAREENKRLSAMMRSIGSRARENRRTAQVAERDATEAALQAERDAARDRMAFERDARAEAMVREQAVREDLLAMIHQARLSLAGPVERDLGQSDLMALRQEIERSEINLQELDQIQSNLKVRLEAVTASARTKAEALQLSEQREEAQRDMEAVLEDALAVFSQLHDDVALAEIRQLQSRVIGGQMDMQSLDDHLSAIRQAADDRALQEAARRHVVSGLLRELRSAGFVIAEPKLEGGEAGAVVIKAQRPSGAQAAFRVKLDEMSYKFDHYQGQACLEDADKVLPKLQDIYGIELGEESISWQNPDMIGKSEKRLPDSAGGRSK
;
A
#
# COMPACT_ATOMS: atom_id res chain seq x y z
N MET A 1 -52.30 -62.64 -128.08
CA MET A 1 -52.35 -63.00 -126.65
C MET A 1 -53.38 -62.11 -125.98
N SER A 2 -54.35 -62.72 -125.28
CA SER A 2 -55.69 -62.16 -125.04
C SER A 2 -55.74 -61.11 -123.92
N TYR A 3 -56.29 -59.93 -124.24
CA TYR A 3 -56.66 -58.83 -123.32
C TYR A 3 -57.44 -59.28 -122.05
N VAL A 4 -58.10 -60.44 -122.12
CA VAL A 4 -58.83 -61.04 -120.98
C VAL A 4 -57.89 -61.71 -119.98
N ALA A 5 -56.75 -62.26 -120.43
CA ALA A 5 -55.73 -62.86 -119.56
C ALA A 5 -54.98 -61.78 -118.76
N ASP A 6 -54.60 -60.68 -119.42
CA ASP A 6 -53.94 -59.53 -118.76
C ASP A 6 -54.85 -58.85 -117.72
N ARG A 7 -56.15 -58.72 -118.00
CA ARG A 7 -57.12 -58.13 -117.06
C ARG A 7 -57.40 -59.04 -115.86
N ARG A 8 -57.45 -60.36 -116.04
CA ARG A 8 -57.56 -61.34 -114.94
C ARG A 8 -56.29 -61.38 -114.09
N TRP A 9 -55.12 -61.36 -114.71
CA TRP A 9 -53.83 -61.29 -114.03
C TRP A 9 -53.66 -60.00 -113.22
N ALA A 10 -54.09 -58.86 -113.76
CA ALA A 10 -54.09 -57.58 -113.04
C ALA A 10 -55.04 -57.55 -111.83
N ILE A 11 -56.22 -58.18 -111.95
CA ILE A 11 -57.17 -58.31 -110.84
C ILE A 11 -56.61 -59.24 -109.75
N GLU A 12 -56.03 -60.37 -110.14
CA GLU A 12 -55.41 -61.33 -109.22
C GLU A 12 -54.17 -60.72 -108.53
N ALA A 13 -53.33 -59.99 -109.26
CA ALA A 13 -52.19 -59.25 -108.70
C ALA A 13 -52.66 -58.17 -107.70
N ARG A 14 -53.74 -57.46 -108.00
CA ARG A 14 -54.35 -56.48 -107.09
C ARG A 14 -54.90 -57.14 -105.82
N GLN A 15 -55.57 -58.28 -105.94
CA GLN A 15 -56.07 -59.04 -104.79
C GLN A 15 -54.93 -59.58 -103.92
N ARG A 16 -53.86 -60.12 -104.53
CA ARG A 16 -52.66 -60.58 -103.80
C ARG A 16 -51.96 -59.43 -103.08
N ARG A 17 -51.82 -58.26 -103.72
CA ARG A 17 -51.27 -57.04 -103.10
C ARG A 17 -52.13 -56.57 -101.93
N GLN A 18 -53.46 -56.59 -102.08
CA GLN A 18 -54.40 -56.22 -101.01
C GLN A 18 -54.28 -57.18 -99.80
N MET A 19 -54.23 -58.50 -100.04
CA MET A 19 -54.05 -59.49 -98.97
C MET A 19 -52.71 -59.33 -98.25
N TYR A 20 -51.63 -59.07 -99.00
CA TYR A 20 -50.31 -58.78 -98.43
C TYR A 20 -50.33 -57.50 -97.57
N LEU A 21 -50.91 -56.41 -98.06
CA LEU A 21 -51.01 -55.15 -97.31
C LEU A 21 -51.87 -55.30 -96.05
N ASN A 22 -52.97 -56.07 -96.11
CA ASN A 22 -53.79 -56.38 -94.94
C ASN A 22 -53.02 -57.21 -93.90
N ARG A 23 -52.23 -58.19 -94.35
CA ARG A 23 -51.37 -58.97 -93.45
C ARG A 23 -50.31 -58.10 -92.79
N VAL A 24 -49.63 -57.26 -93.57
CA VAL A 24 -48.63 -56.32 -93.04
C VAL A 24 -49.27 -55.39 -92.03
N ARG A 25 -50.42 -54.78 -92.36
CA ARG A 25 -51.20 -53.92 -91.45
C ARG A 25 -51.51 -54.61 -90.13
N SER A 26 -52.15 -55.78 -90.18
CA SER A 26 -52.53 -56.54 -88.97
C SER A 26 -51.31 -56.91 -88.11
N THR A 27 -50.20 -57.33 -88.73
CA THR A 27 -48.98 -57.64 -87.98
C THR A 27 -48.36 -56.40 -87.35
N THR A 28 -48.28 -55.28 -88.09
CA THR A 28 -47.72 -54.02 -87.61
C THR A 28 -48.61 -53.40 -86.51
N GLU A 29 -49.94 -53.48 -86.62
CA GLU A 29 -50.90 -53.09 -85.58
C GLU A 29 -50.65 -53.82 -84.26
N ALA A 30 -50.47 -55.15 -84.32
CA ALA A 30 -50.19 -55.94 -83.12
C ALA A 30 -48.86 -55.55 -82.45
N PHE A 31 -47.82 -55.23 -83.24
CA PHE A 31 -46.56 -54.73 -82.68
C PHE A 31 -46.68 -53.30 -82.16
N ALA A 32 -47.41 -52.42 -82.84
CA ALA A 32 -47.65 -51.04 -82.40
C ALA A 32 -48.44 -51.03 -81.08
N ALA A 33 -49.48 -51.87 -80.94
CA ALA A 33 -50.22 -52.05 -79.70
C ALA A 33 -49.31 -52.51 -78.55
N LYS A 34 -48.44 -53.52 -78.79
CA LYS A 34 -47.46 -53.97 -77.79
C LYS A 34 -46.45 -52.88 -77.40
N ASN A 35 -46.01 -52.07 -78.36
CA ASN A 35 -45.12 -50.94 -78.07
C ASN A 35 -45.84 -49.84 -77.27
N ARG A 36 -47.12 -49.60 -77.55
CA ARG A 36 -47.99 -48.69 -76.78
C ARG A 36 -48.13 -49.14 -75.33
N GLU A 37 -48.50 -50.41 -75.11
CA GLU A 37 -48.60 -51.00 -73.77
C GLU A 37 -47.31 -50.87 -72.98
N ARG A 38 -46.14 -51.07 -73.63
CA ARG A 38 -44.84 -50.89 -72.98
C ARG A 38 -44.56 -49.44 -72.59
N LEU A 39 -44.94 -48.46 -73.41
CA LEU A 39 -44.81 -47.04 -73.09
C LEU A 39 -45.80 -46.60 -72.00
N ASP A 40 -47.01 -47.16 -71.99
CA ASP A 40 -47.99 -46.94 -70.93
C ASP A 40 -47.48 -47.54 -69.61
N ALA A 41 -46.90 -48.74 -69.64
CA ALA A 41 -46.31 -49.39 -68.47
C ALA A 41 -45.12 -48.62 -67.88
N LEU A 42 -44.29 -47.99 -68.72
CA LEU A 42 -43.20 -47.12 -68.24
C LEU A 42 -43.73 -45.90 -67.50
N ARG A 43 -44.79 -45.27 -68.02
CA ARG A 43 -45.44 -44.13 -67.38
C ARG A 43 -46.18 -44.52 -66.10
N ALA A 44 -46.85 -45.67 -66.09
CA ALA A 44 -47.50 -46.20 -64.89
C ALA A 44 -46.49 -46.53 -63.77
N GLN A 45 -45.22 -46.81 -64.12
CA GLN A 45 -44.13 -47.02 -63.17
C GLN A 45 -43.34 -45.73 -62.86
N GLU A 46 -43.76 -44.59 -63.41
CA GLU A 46 -43.08 -43.28 -63.30
C GLU A 46 -41.62 -43.31 -63.79
N LEU A 47 -41.33 -44.25 -64.70
CA LEU A 47 -40.00 -44.42 -65.29
C LEU A 47 -39.77 -43.49 -66.49
N ASP A 48 -40.83 -42.90 -67.03
CA ASP A 48 -40.78 -41.92 -68.11
C ASP A 48 -40.03 -40.65 -67.72
N ILE A 49 -40.11 -40.20 -66.46
CA ILE A 49 -39.41 -39.02 -65.94
C ILE A 49 -37.88 -39.16 -66.11
N TYR A 50 -37.35 -40.37 -65.94
CA TYR A 50 -35.91 -40.64 -65.99
C TYR A 50 -35.36 -40.81 -67.42
N VAL A 51 -36.23 -40.85 -68.43
CA VAL A 51 -35.89 -40.96 -69.86
C VAL A 51 -36.84 -40.10 -70.69
N ALA A 52 -37.16 -38.90 -70.22
CA ALA A 52 -38.20 -38.04 -70.79
C ALA A 52 -38.01 -37.79 -72.31
N GLY A 53 -36.77 -37.55 -72.74
CA GLY A 53 -36.45 -37.33 -74.16
C GLY A 53 -36.67 -38.57 -75.03
N ASP A 54 -36.19 -39.74 -74.60
CA ASP A 54 -36.37 -40.99 -75.34
C ASP A 54 -37.84 -41.45 -75.34
N TYR A 55 -38.55 -41.20 -74.25
CA TYR A 55 -39.97 -41.50 -74.10
C TYR A 55 -40.83 -40.69 -75.07
N ALA A 56 -40.60 -39.37 -75.13
CA ALA A 56 -41.26 -38.48 -76.08
C ALA A 56 -40.98 -38.91 -77.53
N ALA A 57 -39.72 -39.18 -77.86
CA ALA A 57 -39.35 -39.65 -79.20
C ALA A 57 -40.04 -40.98 -79.59
N CYS A 58 -40.16 -41.94 -78.66
CA CYS A 58 -40.88 -43.19 -78.91
C CYS A 58 -42.40 -42.96 -79.10
N ARG A 59 -42.99 -42.01 -78.38
CA ARG A 59 -44.41 -41.64 -78.54
C ARG A 59 -44.67 -40.98 -79.89
N ASP A 60 -43.79 -40.09 -80.34
CA ASP A 60 -43.91 -39.43 -81.63
C ASP A 60 -43.82 -40.43 -82.79
N VAL A 61 -42.87 -41.37 -82.72
CA VAL A 61 -42.74 -42.43 -83.73
C VAL A 61 -43.95 -43.38 -83.69
N LEU A 62 -44.48 -43.71 -82.51
CA LEU A 62 -45.70 -44.52 -82.41
C LEU A 62 -46.91 -43.82 -83.06
N ALA A 63 -47.10 -42.52 -82.81
CA ALA A 63 -48.15 -41.73 -83.45
C ALA A 63 -47.96 -41.65 -84.98
N GLN A 64 -46.72 -41.66 -85.47
CA GLN A 64 -46.42 -41.75 -86.90
C GLN A 64 -46.77 -43.12 -87.49
N VAL A 65 -46.43 -44.21 -86.80
CA VAL A 65 -46.81 -45.58 -87.20
C VAL A 65 -48.34 -45.73 -87.28
N GLU A 66 -49.07 -45.24 -86.28
CA GLU A 66 -50.54 -45.27 -86.25
C GLU A 66 -51.18 -44.54 -87.43
N ARG A 67 -50.63 -43.38 -87.83
CA ARG A 67 -51.07 -42.66 -89.03
C ARG A 67 -50.74 -43.42 -90.32
N LEU A 68 -49.53 -43.97 -90.43
CA LEU A 68 -49.09 -44.70 -91.62
C LEU A 68 -49.85 -46.02 -91.82
N LEU A 69 -50.35 -46.68 -90.77
CA LEU A 69 -51.14 -47.91 -90.91
C LEU A 69 -52.37 -47.75 -91.83
N VAL A 70 -52.95 -46.54 -91.85
CA VAL A 70 -54.09 -46.19 -92.72
C VAL A 70 -53.64 -45.87 -94.15
N GLN A 71 -52.54 -45.12 -94.29
CA GLN A 71 -52.07 -44.55 -95.57
C GLN A 71 -51.12 -45.48 -96.34
N ASP A 72 -50.11 -46.04 -95.67
CA ASP A 72 -49.08 -46.91 -96.22
C ASP A 72 -48.62 -47.97 -95.17
N PRO A 73 -49.17 -49.20 -95.23
CA PRO A 73 -48.81 -50.28 -94.32
C PRO A 73 -47.34 -50.71 -94.37
N GLU A 74 -46.65 -50.56 -95.51
CA GLU A 74 -45.25 -50.95 -95.65
C GLU A 74 -44.33 -49.94 -94.95
N ALA A 75 -44.58 -48.64 -95.13
CA ALA A 75 -43.87 -47.59 -94.39
C ALA A 75 -44.11 -47.69 -92.88
N ALA A 76 -45.35 -47.98 -92.46
CA ALA A 76 -45.69 -48.21 -91.05
C ALA A 76 -44.88 -49.37 -90.44
N ARG A 77 -44.60 -50.42 -91.22
CA ARG A 77 -43.79 -51.56 -90.78
C ARG A 77 -42.35 -51.15 -90.51
N GLU A 78 -41.73 -50.36 -91.38
CA GLU A 78 -40.35 -49.92 -91.20
C GLU A 78 -40.20 -48.97 -90.00
N GLU A 79 -41.11 -48.00 -89.85
CA GLU A 79 -41.11 -47.12 -88.67
C GLU A 79 -41.38 -47.90 -87.38
N ASN A 80 -42.24 -48.93 -87.41
CA ASN A 80 -42.46 -49.78 -86.24
C ASN A 80 -41.24 -50.66 -85.90
N LYS A 81 -40.42 -51.05 -86.88
CA LYS A 81 -39.12 -51.71 -86.59
C LYS A 81 -38.17 -50.74 -85.87
N ARG A 82 -38.12 -49.48 -86.31
CA ARG A 82 -37.33 -48.41 -85.66
C ARG A 82 -37.81 -48.16 -84.23
N LEU A 83 -39.12 -48.01 -84.02
CA LEU A 83 -39.72 -47.89 -82.70
C LEU A 83 -39.34 -49.08 -81.81
N SER A 84 -39.52 -50.30 -82.32
CA SER A 84 -39.18 -51.52 -81.59
C SER A 84 -37.68 -51.59 -81.24
N ALA A 85 -36.80 -50.99 -82.05
CA ALA A 85 -35.38 -50.89 -81.74
C ALA A 85 -35.09 -49.91 -80.58
N MET A 86 -35.73 -48.74 -80.59
CA MET A 86 -35.62 -47.75 -79.50
C MET A 86 -36.18 -48.31 -78.18
N MET A 87 -37.27 -49.07 -78.26
CA MET A 87 -37.94 -49.68 -77.11
C MET A 87 -37.13 -50.79 -76.42
N ARG A 88 -36.14 -51.41 -77.08
CA ARG A 88 -35.36 -52.52 -76.48
C ARG A 88 -34.53 -52.09 -75.27
N SER A 89 -34.00 -50.86 -75.28
CA SER A 89 -33.08 -50.37 -74.25
C SER A 89 -33.67 -49.30 -73.34
N ILE A 90 -34.84 -48.73 -73.68
CA ILE A 90 -35.44 -47.63 -72.90
C ILE A 90 -35.79 -48.07 -71.47
N GLY A 91 -36.31 -49.29 -71.28
CA GLY A 91 -36.72 -49.77 -69.97
C GLY A 91 -35.54 -50.06 -69.02
N SER A 92 -34.42 -50.59 -69.53
CA SER A 92 -33.22 -50.79 -68.72
C SER A 92 -32.58 -49.45 -68.34
N ARG A 93 -32.46 -48.52 -69.30
CA ARG A 93 -31.92 -47.17 -69.06
C ARG A 93 -32.77 -46.38 -68.07
N ALA A 94 -34.10 -46.44 -68.16
CA ALA A 94 -34.98 -45.77 -67.21
C ALA A 94 -34.77 -46.25 -65.76
N ARG A 95 -34.63 -47.57 -65.57
CA ARG A 95 -34.37 -48.17 -64.25
C ARG A 95 -32.96 -47.90 -63.74
N GLU A 96 -31.99 -47.76 -64.62
CA GLU A 96 -30.63 -47.37 -64.29
C GLU A 96 -30.59 -45.90 -63.85
N ASN A 97 -31.17 -44.99 -64.65
CA ASN A 97 -31.29 -43.57 -64.32
C ASN A 97 -32.07 -43.32 -63.02
N ARG A 98 -33.11 -44.12 -62.74
CA ARG A 98 -33.81 -44.07 -61.44
C ARG A 98 -32.89 -44.47 -60.29
N ARG A 99 -32.10 -45.53 -60.47
CA ARG A 99 -31.18 -45.99 -59.43
C ARG A 99 -30.06 -44.98 -59.18
N THR A 100 -29.49 -44.39 -60.21
CA THR A 100 -28.47 -43.34 -60.05
C THR A 100 -29.03 -42.09 -59.39
N ALA A 101 -30.25 -41.67 -59.74
CA ALA A 101 -30.91 -40.56 -59.07
C ALA A 101 -31.18 -40.84 -57.59
N GLN A 102 -31.64 -42.04 -57.24
CA GLN A 102 -31.86 -42.45 -55.85
C GLN A 102 -30.56 -42.54 -55.03
N VAL A 103 -29.47 -43.00 -55.63
CA VAL A 103 -28.15 -43.00 -54.98
C VAL A 103 -27.66 -41.57 -54.78
N ALA A 104 -27.75 -40.72 -55.80
CA ALA A 104 -27.36 -39.31 -55.69
C ALA A 104 -28.18 -38.54 -54.63
N GLU A 105 -29.47 -38.82 -54.51
CA GLU A 105 -30.33 -38.24 -53.46
C GLU A 105 -29.87 -38.70 -52.06
N ARG A 106 -29.60 -40.00 -51.88
CA ARG A 106 -29.07 -40.53 -50.61
C ARG A 106 -27.73 -39.92 -50.26
N ASP A 107 -26.78 -39.91 -51.19
CA ASP A 107 -25.45 -39.32 -50.99
C ASP A 107 -25.55 -37.83 -50.65
N ALA A 108 -26.46 -37.08 -51.31
CA ALA A 108 -26.72 -35.67 -51.00
C ALA A 108 -27.31 -35.49 -49.60
N THR A 109 -28.23 -36.35 -49.16
CA THR A 109 -28.78 -36.30 -47.80
C THR A 109 -27.74 -36.64 -46.73
N GLU A 110 -26.88 -37.63 -46.99
CA GLU A 110 -25.80 -38.00 -46.09
C GLU A 110 -24.74 -36.89 -46.01
N ALA A 111 -24.37 -36.29 -47.15
CA ALA A 111 -23.46 -35.15 -47.21
C ALA A 111 -24.02 -33.92 -46.47
N ALA A 112 -25.32 -33.64 -46.59
CA ALA A 112 -25.97 -32.55 -45.86
C ALA A 112 -25.95 -32.79 -44.35
N LEU A 113 -26.24 -34.02 -43.90
CA LEU A 113 -26.18 -34.39 -42.48
C LEU A 113 -24.74 -34.30 -41.94
N GLN A 114 -23.74 -34.73 -42.72
CA GLN A 114 -22.33 -34.61 -42.34
C GLN A 114 -21.91 -33.15 -42.21
N ALA A 115 -22.26 -32.31 -43.19
CA ALA A 115 -21.98 -30.88 -43.15
C ALA A 115 -22.62 -30.19 -41.93
N GLU A 116 -23.84 -30.56 -41.56
CA GLU A 116 -24.49 -30.04 -40.34
C GLU A 116 -23.74 -30.47 -39.07
N ARG A 117 -23.30 -31.73 -38.99
CA ARG A 117 -22.52 -32.25 -37.86
C ARG A 117 -21.17 -31.56 -37.72
N ASP A 118 -20.49 -31.32 -38.83
CA ASP A 118 -19.20 -30.63 -38.82
C ASP A 118 -19.35 -29.15 -38.48
N ALA A 119 -20.38 -28.47 -39.01
CA ALA A 119 -20.71 -27.10 -38.60
C ALA A 119 -21.06 -27.01 -37.10
N ALA A 120 -21.74 -28.02 -36.54
CA ALA A 120 -22.01 -28.08 -35.10
C ALA A 120 -20.74 -28.28 -34.28
N ARG A 121 -19.81 -29.12 -34.75
CA ARG A 121 -18.49 -29.31 -34.11
C ARG A 121 -17.67 -28.02 -34.13
N ASP A 122 -17.64 -27.31 -35.25
CA ASP A 122 -16.90 -26.06 -35.38
C ASP A 122 -17.44 -24.97 -34.46
N ARG A 123 -18.78 -24.86 -34.32
CA ARG A 123 -19.39 -23.94 -33.34
C ARG A 123 -18.98 -24.26 -31.90
N MET A 124 -19.02 -25.54 -31.52
CA MET A 124 -18.60 -25.96 -30.18
C MET A 124 -17.10 -25.73 -29.94
N ALA A 125 -16.26 -25.94 -30.95
CA ALA A 125 -14.83 -25.65 -30.87
C ALA A 125 -14.58 -24.15 -30.70
N PHE A 126 -15.23 -23.31 -31.51
CA PHE A 126 -15.15 -21.86 -31.40
C PHE A 126 -15.60 -21.35 -30.03
N GLU A 127 -16.72 -21.84 -29.49
CA GLU A 127 -17.19 -21.48 -28.15
C GLU A 127 -16.21 -21.90 -27.05
N ARG A 128 -15.62 -23.09 -27.17
CA ARG A 128 -14.60 -23.58 -26.22
C ARG A 128 -13.36 -22.70 -26.26
N ASP A 129 -12.88 -22.38 -27.45
CA ASP A 129 -11.66 -21.58 -27.64
C ASP A 129 -11.90 -20.13 -27.17
N ALA A 130 -13.08 -19.55 -27.45
CA ALA A 130 -13.48 -18.25 -26.91
C ALA A 130 -13.56 -18.22 -25.38
N ARG A 131 -14.08 -19.28 -24.74
CA ARG A 131 -14.08 -19.42 -23.28
C ARG A 131 -12.66 -19.54 -22.70
N ALA A 132 -11.79 -20.29 -23.37
CA ALA A 132 -10.39 -20.42 -22.97
C ALA A 132 -9.66 -19.08 -23.06
N GLU A 133 -9.85 -18.33 -24.15
CA GLU A 133 -9.29 -16.98 -24.29
C GLU A 133 -9.81 -16.01 -23.23
N ALA A 134 -11.11 -16.05 -22.91
CA ALA A 134 -11.69 -15.22 -21.86
C ALA A 134 -11.05 -15.50 -20.49
N MET A 135 -10.85 -16.79 -20.15
CA MET A 135 -10.19 -17.20 -18.91
C MET A 135 -8.73 -16.73 -18.85
N VAL A 136 -7.97 -16.85 -19.95
CA VAL A 136 -6.59 -16.36 -20.03
C VAL A 136 -6.53 -14.84 -19.86
N ARG A 137 -7.44 -14.10 -20.48
CA ARG A 137 -7.52 -12.63 -20.31
C ARG A 137 -7.84 -12.23 -18.88
N GLU A 138 -8.81 -12.90 -18.25
CA GLU A 138 -9.14 -12.64 -16.84
C GLU A 138 -7.95 -12.90 -15.92
N GLN A 139 -7.22 -14.01 -16.14
CA GLN A 139 -6.02 -14.33 -15.39
C GLN A 139 -4.91 -13.29 -15.58
N ALA A 140 -4.63 -12.87 -16.82
CA ALA A 140 -3.64 -11.85 -17.11
C ALA A 140 -3.97 -10.51 -16.41
N VAL A 141 -5.24 -10.09 -16.46
CA VAL A 141 -5.68 -8.89 -15.74
C VAL A 141 -5.51 -9.06 -14.23
N ARG A 142 -5.85 -10.22 -13.67
CA ARG A 142 -5.64 -10.49 -12.24
C ARG A 142 -4.16 -10.39 -11.88
N GLU A 143 -3.27 -10.95 -12.70
CA GLU A 143 -1.82 -10.85 -12.50
C GLU A 143 -1.33 -9.40 -12.54
N ASP A 144 -1.82 -8.58 -13.47
CA ASP A 144 -1.50 -7.15 -13.54
C ASP A 144 -1.95 -6.38 -12.29
N LEU A 145 -3.16 -6.67 -11.80
CA LEU A 145 -3.68 -6.08 -10.56
C LEU A 145 -2.82 -6.48 -9.35
N LEU A 146 -2.41 -7.74 -9.27
CA LEU A 146 -1.51 -8.23 -8.21
C LEU A 146 -0.11 -7.63 -8.32
N ALA A 147 0.38 -7.40 -9.54
CA ALA A 147 1.65 -6.73 -9.79
C ALA A 147 1.64 -5.28 -9.27
N MET A 148 0.52 -4.56 -9.39
CA MET A 148 0.37 -3.22 -8.78
C MET A 148 0.49 -3.25 -7.26
N ILE A 149 -0.12 -4.24 -6.59
CA ILE A 149 0.04 -4.41 -5.13
C ILE A 149 1.51 -4.68 -4.77
N HIS A 150 2.16 -5.56 -5.52
CA HIS A 150 3.58 -5.86 -5.30
C HIS A 150 4.46 -4.62 -5.49
N GLN A 151 4.21 -3.82 -6.54
CA GLN A 151 4.94 -2.58 -6.79
C GLN A 151 4.71 -1.54 -5.67
N ALA A 152 3.48 -1.42 -5.15
CA ALA A 152 3.19 -0.56 -4.02
C ALA A 152 3.98 -0.99 -2.77
N ARG A 153 4.10 -2.30 -2.50
CA ARG A 153 4.94 -2.82 -1.41
C ARG A 153 6.42 -2.46 -1.59
N LEU A 154 6.93 -2.54 -2.82
CA LEU A 154 8.33 -2.19 -3.13
C LEU A 154 8.60 -0.68 -3.02
N SER A 155 7.56 0.17 -3.19
CA SER A 155 7.68 1.63 -3.04
C SER A 155 7.86 2.09 -1.58
N LEU A 156 7.68 1.19 -0.61
CA LEU A 156 7.93 1.43 0.81
C LEU A 156 9.42 1.16 1.10
N ALA A 157 10.13 2.22 1.48
CA ALA A 157 11.59 2.21 1.56
C ALA A 157 12.06 1.36 2.74
N GLY A 158 11.46 1.53 3.91
CA GLY A 158 11.87 0.89 5.16
C GLY A 158 11.22 -0.48 5.45
N PRO A 159 11.87 -1.36 6.22
CA PRO A 159 11.25 -2.58 6.76
C PRO A 159 10.01 -2.29 7.61
N VAL A 160 10.07 -1.28 8.48
CA VAL A 160 8.97 -0.87 9.37
C VAL A 160 7.75 -0.42 8.58
N GLU A 161 7.95 0.40 7.55
CA GLU A 161 6.87 0.83 6.64
C GLU A 161 6.17 -0.37 5.99
N ARG A 162 6.96 -1.34 5.51
CA ARG A 162 6.44 -2.55 4.86
C ARG A 162 5.64 -3.41 5.83
N ASP A 163 6.10 -3.56 7.07
CA ASP A 163 5.41 -4.35 8.09
C ASP A 163 4.08 -3.70 8.49
N LEU A 164 4.08 -2.37 8.68
CA LEU A 164 2.86 -1.60 9.00
C LEU A 164 1.81 -1.63 7.89
N GLY A 165 2.25 -1.65 6.62
CA GLY A 165 1.36 -1.75 5.46
C GLY A 165 0.97 -3.19 5.09
N GLN A 166 1.59 -4.21 5.70
CA GLN A 166 1.47 -5.60 5.24
C GLN A 166 0.04 -6.13 5.35
N SER A 167 -0.66 -5.87 6.47
CA SER A 167 -2.03 -6.35 6.67
C SER A 167 -2.99 -5.81 5.61
N ASP A 168 -2.86 -4.53 5.30
CA ASP A 168 -3.77 -3.82 4.40
C ASP A 168 -3.52 -4.25 2.95
N LEU A 169 -2.25 -4.40 2.56
CA LEU A 169 -1.87 -4.95 1.25
C LEU A 169 -2.30 -6.41 1.09
N MET A 170 -2.25 -7.22 2.15
CA MET A 170 -2.74 -8.61 2.13
C MET A 170 -4.25 -8.68 2.02
N ALA A 171 -4.99 -7.78 2.67
CA ALA A 171 -6.44 -7.68 2.53
C ALA A 171 -6.84 -7.32 1.08
N LEU A 172 -6.15 -6.33 0.48
CA LEU A 172 -6.34 -5.95 -0.93
C LEU A 172 -6.05 -7.12 -1.88
N ARG A 173 -4.98 -7.88 -1.61
CA ARG A 173 -4.64 -9.06 -2.38
C ARG A 173 -5.76 -10.12 -2.33
N GLN A 174 -6.25 -10.44 -1.14
CA GLN A 174 -7.32 -11.43 -0.98
C GLN A 174 -8.62 -10.98 -1.64
N GLU A 175 -8.91 -9.69 -1.64
CA GLU A 175 -10.07 -9.13 -2.34
C GLU A 175 -9.97 -9.36 -3.85
N ILE A 176 -8.81 -9.11 -4.47
CA ILE A 176 -8.59 -9.32 -5.91
C ILE A 176 -8.61 -10.80 -6.29
N GLU A 177 -8.08 -11.67 -5.43
CA GLU A 177 -8.12 -13.13 -5.65
C GLU A 177 -9.55 -13.69 -5.56
N ARG A 178 -10.42 -13.10 -4.73
CA ARG A 178 -11.82 -13.55 -4.55
C ARG A 178 -12.82 -12.89 -5.48
N SER A 179 -12.50 -11.72 -6.02
CA SER A 179 -13.43 -10.96 -6.87
C SER A 179 -13.47 -11.51 -8.29
N GLU A 180 -14.68 -11.57 -8.84
CA GLU A 180 -14.90 -11.78 -10.28
C GLU A 180 -14.56 -10.47 -11.01
N ILE A 181 -13.65 -10.53 -11.99
CA ILE A 181 -13.16 -9.34 -12.68
C ILE A 181 -14.04 -9.08 -13.90
N ASN A 182 -14.85 -8.02 -13.84
CA ASN A 182 -15.57 -7.54 -15.00
C ASN A 182 -14.64 -6.72 -15.91
N LEU A 183 -14.33 -7.27 -17.09
CA LEU A 183 -13.43 -6.64 -18.07
C LEU A 183 -13.94 -5.26 -18.56
N GLN A 184 -15.24 -4.99 -18.49
CA GLN A 184 -15.81 -3.69 -18.91
C GLN A 184 -15.51 -2.57 -17.91
N GLU A 185 -15.29 -2.90 -16.64
CA GLU A 185 -15.06 -1.94 -15.56
C GLU A 185 -13.58 -1.92 -15.12
N LEU A 186 -12.70 -2.52 -15.93
CA LEU A 186 -11.28 -2.70 -15.63
C LEU A 186 -10.59 -1.37 -15.29
N ASP A 187 -10.84 -0.32 -16.07
CA ASP A 187 -10.25 1.00 -15.82
C ASP A 187 -10.66 1.57 -14.47
N GLN A 188 -11.93 1.37 -14.07
CA GLN A 188 -12.45 1.81 -12.79
C GLN A 188 -11.87 0.98 -11.63
N ILE A 189 -11.73 -0.34 -11.82
CA ILE A 189 -11.09 -1.23 -10.84
C ILE A 189 -9.63 -0.79 -10.63
N GLN A 190 -8.89 -0.55 -11.71
CA GLN A 190 -7.50 -0.10 -11.64
C GLN A 190 -7.38 1.27 -10.96
N SER A 191 -8.24 2.24 -11.29
CA SER A 191 -8.21 3.55 -10.66
C SER A 191 -8.53 3.47 -9.16
N ASN A 192 -9.53 2.68 -8.79
CA ASN A 192 -9.92 2.48 -7.39
C ASN A 192 -8.80 1.80 -6.61
N LEU A 193 -8.19 0.76 -7.18
CA LEU A 193 -7.07 0.07 -6.57
C LEU A 193 -5.87 1.02 -6.38
N LYS A 194 -5.55 1.84 -7.38
CA LYS A 194 -4.46 2.82 -7.29
C LYS A 194 -4.68 3.79 -6.13
N VAL A 195 -5.87 4.38 -6.01
CA VAL A 195 -6.21 5.30 -4.90
C VAL A 195 -6.07 4.60 -3.54
N ARG A 196 -6.55 3.35 -3.43
CA ARG A 196 -6.42 2.56 -2.19
C ARG A 196 -4.97 2.25 -1.86
N LEU A 197 -4.15 1.92 -2.84
CA LEU A 197 -2.72 1.67 -2.66
C LEU A 197 -1.96 2.93 -2.23
N GLU A 198 -2.28 4.08 -2.82
CA GLU A 198 -1.74 5.37 -2.42
C GLU A 198 -2.12 5.70 -0.97
N ALA A 199 -3.36 5.45 -0.56
CA ALA A 199 -3.81 5.64 0.82
C ALA A 199 -3.09 4.71 1.81
N VAL A 200 -2.93 3.42 1.47
CA VAL A 200 -2.22 2.45 2.32
C VAL A 200 -0.74 2.82 2.46
N THR A 201 -0.08 3.17 1.36
CA THR A 201 1.34 3.55 1.40
C THR A 201 1.58 4.86 2.17
N ALA A 202 0.69 5.85 2.02
CA ALA A 202 0.76 7.09 2.81
C ALA A 202 0.50 6.85 4.31
N SER A 203 -0.48 6.02 4.65
CA SER A 203 -0.77 5.59 6.03
C SER A 203 0.42 4.86 6.65
N ALA A 204 1.07 3.96 5.92
CA ALA A 204 2.25 3.24 6.40
C ALA A 204 3.43 4.19 6.68
N ARG A 205 3.69 5.15 5.78
CA ARG A 205 4.76 6.15 5.95
C ARG A 205 4.51 7.05 7.15
N THR A 206 3.32 7.62 7.27
CA THR A 206 2.96 8.50 8.39
C THR A 206 3.04 7.80 9.75
N LYS A 207 2.60 6.53 9.83
CA LYS A 207 2.77 5.71 11.03
C LYS A 207 4.23 5.40 11.34
N ALA A 208 5.04 5.10 10.33
CA ALA A 208 6.48 4.86 10.51
C ALA A 208 7.21 6.11 11.00
N GLU A 209 6.93 7.27 10.42
CA GLU A 209 7.49 8.56 10.86
C GLU A 209 7.07 8.89 12.31
N ALA A 210 5.81 8.64 12.67
CA ALA A 210 5.33 8.84 14.03
C ALA A 210 6.03 7.92 15.04
N LEU A 211 6.26 6.65 14.68
CA LEU A 211 7.00 5.70 15.52
C LEU A 211 8.46 6.11 15.68
N GLN A 212 9.13 6.50 14.60
CA GLN A 212 10.50 7.00 14.67
C GLN A 212 10.61 8.23 15.58
N LEU A 213 9.67 9.17 15.46
CA LEU A 213 9.66 10.36 16.32
C LEU A 213 9.37 9.99 17.78
N SER A 214 8.54 8.99 18.05
CA SER A 214 8.34 8.51 19.42
C SER A 214 9.57 7.80 19.98
N GLU A 215 10.24 6.97 19.20
CA GLU A 215 11.47 6.29 19.60
C GLU A 215 12.58 7.30 19.91
N GLN A 216 12.76 8.31 19.04
CA GLN A 216 13.72 9.41 19.27
C GLN A 216 13.40 10.20 20.54
N ARG A 217 12.11 10.42 20.83
CA ARG A 217 11.68 11.10 22.07
C ARG A 217 11.96 10.24 23.30
N GLU A 218 11.71 8.93 23.22
CA GLU A 218 12.03 8.01 24.32
C GLU A 218 13.54 7.92 24.56
N GLU A 219 14.36 7.87 23.51
CA GLU A 219 15.83 7.92 23.63
C GLU A 219 16.28 9.23 24.25
N ALA A 220 15.80 10.38 23.76
CA ALA A 220 16.14 11.68 24.34
C ALA A 220 15.72 11.80 25.82
N GLN A 221 14.58 11.20 26.20
CA GLN A 221 14.15 11.12 27.59
C GLN A 221 15.09 10.24 28.42
N ARG A 222 15.49 9.06 27.91
CA ARG A 222 16.45 8.17 28.59
C ARG A 222 17.81 8.84 28.79
N ASP A 223 18.31 9.55 27.77
CA ASP A 223 19.57 10.28 27.85
C ASP A 223 19.49 11.38 28.92
N MET A 224 18.40 12.14 28.94
CA MET A 224 18.16 13.18 29.93
C MET A 224 18.00 12.62 31.36
N GLU A 225 17.34 11.47 31.52
CA GLU A 225 17.27 10.76 32.80
C GLU A 225 18.66 10.28 33.27
N ALA A 226 19.47 9.72 32.38
CA ALA A 226 20.83 9.27 32.69
C ALA A 226 21.72 10.44 33.15
N VAL A 227 21.65 11.59 32.47
CA VAL A 227 22.40 12.80 32.86
C VAL A 227 21.97 13.30 34.24
N LEU A 228 20.67 13.25 34.56
CA LEU A 228 20.18 13.61 35.90
C LEU A 228 20.63 12.62 36.97
N GLU A 229 20.66 11.31 36.69
CA GLU A 229 21.19 10.30 37.61
C GLU A 229 22.68 10.52 37.89
N ASP A 230 23.47 10.80 36.85
CA ASP A 230 24.89 11.13 36.99
C ASP A 230 25.08 12.40 37.84
N ALA A 231 24.28 13.44 37.60
CA ALA A 231 24.32 14.68 38.39
C ALA A 231 23.97 14.40 39.87
N LEU A 232 22.91 13.64 40.15
CA LEU A 232 22.55 13.23 41.51
C LEU A 232 23.68 12.48 42.20
N ALA A 233 24.35 11.57 41.49
CA ALA A 233 25.48 10.81 42.03
C ALA A 233 26.65 11.74 42.41
N VAL A 234 26.98 12.73 41.56
CA VAL A 234 28.04 13.71 41.83
C VAL A 234 27.70 14.58 43.04
N PHE A 235 26.53 15.22 43.08
CA PHE A 235 26.16 16.11 44.18
C PHE A 235 25.90 15.37 45.50
N SER A 236 25.56 14.09 45.45
CA SER A 236 25.48 13.24 46.65
C SER A 236 26.85 13.00 47.28
N GLN A 237 27.93 12.92 46.49
CA GLN A 237 29.29 12.80 47.03
C GLN A 237 29.80 14.13 47.60
N LEU A 238 29.33 15.24 47.05
CA LEU A 238 29.66 16.60 47.51
C LEU A 238 28.85 17.02 48.75
N HIS A 239 27.82 16.26 49.13
CA HIS A 239 26.90 16.56 50.23
C HIS A 239 26.20 17.92 50.09
N ASP A 240 25.86 18.35 48.87
CA ASP A 240 25.07 19.57 48.62
C ASP A 240 23.57 19.22 48.54
N ASP A 241 22.89 19.30 49.69
CA ASP A 241 21.46 18.98 49.81
C ASP A 241 20.56 19.93 49.00
N VAL A 242 21.00 21.18 48.77
CA VAL A 242 20.25 22.19 48.00
C VAL A 242 20.29 21.83 46.51
N ALA A 243 21.48 21.53 45.98
CA ALA A 243 21.62 21.07 44.59
C ALA A 243 20.84 19.76 44.35
N LEU A 244 20.89 18.81 45.29
CA LEU A 244 20.13 17.56 45.20
C LEU A 244 18.61 17.79 45.15
N ALA A 245 18.09 18.75 45.91
CA ALA A 245 16.67 19.09 45.88
C ALA A 245 16.26 19.72 44.54
N GLU A 246 17.08 20.62 43.99
CA GLU A 246 16.85 21.25 42.68
C GLU A 246 16.88 20.22 41.53
N ILE A 247 17.84 19.30 41.53
CA ILE A 247 17.95 18.24 40.52
C ILE A 247 16.75 17.28 40.57
N ARG A 248 16.24 16.94 41.77
CA ARG A 248 15.00 16.15 41.91
C ARG A 248 13.77 16.87 41.35
N GLN A 249 13.71 18.20 41.48
CA GLN A 249 12.64 18.98 40.83
C GLN A 249 12.76 18.93 39.31
N LEU A 250 13.97 19.02 38.75
CA LEU A 250 14.20 18.87 37.32
C LEU A 250 13.74 17.49 36.82
N GLN A 251 14.09 16.41 37.54
CA GLN A 251 13.64 15.05 37.20
C GLN A 251 12.11 14.95 37.06
N SER A 252 11.36 15.59 37.96
CA SER A 252 9.88 15.60 37.86
C SER A 252 9.35 16.31 36.61
N ARG A 253 10.05 17.35 36.13
CA ARG A 253 9.69 18.09 34.91
C ARG A 253 10.04 17.35 33.63
N VAL A 254 11.14 16.59 33.66
CA VAL A 254 11.56 15.68 32.58
C VAL A 254 10.53 14.57 32.37
N ILE A 255 10.08 13.93 33.46
CA ILE A 255 9.01 12.91 33.41
C ILE A 255 7.70 13.53 32.89
N GLY A 256 7.44 14.80 33.21
CA GLY A 256 6.30 15.57 32.70
C GLY A 256 6.40 15.99 31.23
N GLY A 257 7.53 15.73 30.54
CA GLY A 257 7.75 16.09 29.14
C GLY A 257 7.82 17.59 28.87
N GLN A 258 8.16 18.40 29.89
CA GLN A 258 8.15 19.86 29.81
C GLN A 258 9.52 20.48 29.49
N MET A 259 10.53 19.66 29.21
CA MET A 259 11.92 20.11 29.04
C MET A 259 12.57 19.44 27.83
N ASP A 260 13.50 20.17 27.22
CA ASP A 260 14.41 19.68 26.17
C ASP A 260 15.85 19.57 26.70
N MET A 261 16.74 18.97 25.92
CA MET A 261 18.13 18.75 26.35
C MET A 261 18.91 20.06 26.59
N GLN A 262 18.64 21.11 25.80
CA GLN A 262 19.31 22.41 25.96
C GLN A 262 18.89 23.10 27.26
N SER A 263 17.58 23.12 27.56
CA SER A 263 17.10 23.67 28.82
C SER A 263 17.57 22.87 30.04
N LEU A 264 17.71 21.54 29.91
CA LEU A 264 18.32 20.71 30.94
C LEU A 264 19.77 21.13 31.22
N ASP A 265 20.59 21.23 30.17
CA ASP A 265 22.00 21.62 30.28
C ASP A 265 22.15 23.01 30.91
N ASP A 266 21.32 23.98 30.50
CA ASP A 266 21.31 25.33 31.07
C ASP A 266 20.97 25.30 32.57
N HIS A 267 19.95 24.53 32.97
CA HIS A 267 19.57 24.38 34.36
C HIS A 267 20.66 23.67 35.19
N LEU A 268 21.27 22.60 34.68
CA LEU A 268 22.37 21.90 35.35
C LEU A 268 23.61 22.79 35.48
N SER A 269 23.92 23.60 34.48
CA SER A 269 25.00 24.57 34.53
C SER A 269 24.76 25.61 35.62
N ALA A 270 23.54 26.14 35.74
CA ALA A 270 23.16 27.07 36.80
C ALA A 270 23.25 26.45 38.20
N ILE A 271 22.80 25.20 38.37
CA ILE A 271 22.90 24.47 39.64
C ILE A 271 24.38 24.28 40.01
N ARG A 272 25.23 23.89 39.04
CA ARG A 272 26.66 23.72 39.25
C ARG A 272 27.34 25.03 39.67
N GLN A 273 27.03 26.12 38.99
CA GLN A 273 27.59 27.43 39.33
C GLN A 273 27.15 27.89 40.73
N ALA A 274 25.87 27.72 41.07
CA ALA A 274 25.36 28.02 42.41
C ALA A 274 26.01 27.15 43.50
N ALA A 275 26.26 25.87 43.22
CA ALA A 275 26.96 24.98 44.14
C ALA A 275 28.43 25.38 44.34
N ASP A 276 29.14 25.71 43.27
CA ASP A 276 30.53 26.19 43.31
C ASP A 276 30.62 27.51 44.14
N ASP A 277 29.70 28.45 43.91
CA ASP A 277 29.64 29.72 44.67
C ASP A 277 29.38 29.48 46.17
N ARG A 278 28.45 28.59 46.51
CA ARG A 278 28.17 28.19 47.91
C ARG A 278 29.40 27.57 48.57
N ALA A 279 30.10 26.67 47.87
CA ALA A 279 31.30 26.02 48.37
C ALA A 279 32.43 27.02 48.61
N LEU A 280 32.61 28.02 47.71
CA LEU A 280 33.58 29.10 47.87
C LEU A 280 33.27 29.98 49.08
N GLN A 281 32.01 30.39 49.26
CA GLN A 281 31.59 31.19 50.42
C GLN A 281 31.81 30.45 51.75
N GLU A 282 31.52 29.16 51.78
CA GLU A 282 31.76 28.33 52.97
C GLU A 282 33.26 28.16 53.27
N ALA A 283 34.10 27.98 52.24
CA ALA A 283 35.55 27.94 52.40
C ALA A 283 36.09 29.28 52.94
N ALA A 284 35.58 30.42 52.45
CA ALA A 284 35.92 31.74 52.96
C ALA A 284 35.51 31.90 54.43
N ARG A 285 34.28 31.49 54.80
CA ARG A 285 33.79 31.51 56.18
C ARG A 285 34.68 30.68 57.12
N ARG A 286 35.07 29.46 56.71
CA ARG A 286 35.99 28.60 57.47
C ARG A 286 37.36 29.24 57.65
N HIS A 287 37.87 29.94 56.63
CA HIS A 287 39.13 30.66 56.70
C HIS A 287 39.07 31.80 57.72
N VAL A 288 38.02 32.63 57.68
CA VAL A 288 37.77 33.73 58.63
C VAL A 288 37.64 33.21 60.06
N VAL A 289 36.83 32.18 60.27
CA VAL A 289 36.66 31.52 61.58
C VAL A 289 37.99 30.99 62.11
N SER A 290 38.79 30.35 61.26
CA SER A 290 40.11 29.83 61.65
C SER A 290 41.09 30.93 62.03
N GLY A 291 41.12 32.04 61.27
CA GLY A 291 41.92 33.21 61.59
C GLY A 291 41.52 33.83 62.93
N LEU A 292 40.23 34.03 63.14
CA LEU A 292 39.68 34.58 64.37
C LEU A 292 39.99 33.70 65.60
N LEU A 293 39.87 32.38 65.48
CA LEU A 293 40.25 31.46 66.54
C LEU A 293 41.73 31.55 66.90
N ARG A 294 42.60 31.75 65.91
CA ARG A 294 44.05 31.91 66.14
C ARG A 294 44.36 33.22 66.86
N GLU A 295 43.77 34.32 66.41
CA GLU A 295 44.01 35.64 66.98
C GLU A 295 43.41 35.79 68.39
N LEU A 296 42.24 35.20 68.65
CA LEU A 296 41.69 35.20 70.02
C LEU A 296 42.56 34.40 71.01
N ARG A 297 43.19 33.30 70.56
CA ARG A 297 44.16 32.56 71.39
C ARG A 297 45.43 33.37 71.60
N SER A 298 45.96 34.03 70.56
CA SER A 298 47.17 34.85 70.66
C SER A 298 46.99 36.04 71.60
N ALA A 299 45.78 36.61 71.65
CA ALA A 299 45.39 37.67 72.57
C ALA A 299 45.12 37.18 74.02
N GLY A 300 45.17 35.87 74.29
CA GLY A 300 45.04 35.30 75.63
C GLY A 300 43.61 35.01 76.10
N PHE A 301 42.65 34.86 75.17
CA PHE A 301 41.30 34.40 75.50
C PHE A 301 41.22 32.86 75.55
N VAL A 302 40.39 32.35 76.44
CA VAL A 302 39.93 30.96 76.45
C VAL A 302 38.67 30.88 75.59
N ILE A 303 38.70 30.06 74.54
CA ILE A 303 37.65 30.01 73.52
C ILE A 303 36.77 28.77 73.73
N ALA A 304 35.45 28.95 73.72
CA ALA A 304 34.49 27.84 73.66
C ALA A 304 34.39 27.29 72.23
N GLU A 305 34.08 26.00 72.08
CA GLU A 305 33.92 25.39 70.76
C GLU A 305 32.95 26.19 69.88
N PRO A 306 33.36 26.57 68.65
CA PRO A 306 32.49 27.26 67.71
C PRO A 306 31.22 26.45 67.46
N LYS A 307 30.06 27.11 67.48
CA LYS A 307 28.77 26.48 67.20
C LYS A 307 28.12 27.13 65.99
N LEU A 308 27.62 26.30 65.08
CA LEU A 308 26.80 26.75 63.96
C LEU A 308 25.35 26.90 64.46
N GLU A 309 24.86 28.15 64.54
CA GLU A 309 23.48 28.45 64.91
C GLU A 309 22.65 28.69 63.63
N GLY A 310 21.64 27.84 63.36
CA GLY A 310 20.70 28.03 62.25
C GLY A 310 20.92 27.18 60.99
N GLY A 311 21.71 26.10 61.05
CA GLY A 311 21.97 25.22 59.89
C GLY A 311 23.04 25.77 58.93
N GLU A 312 23.09 25.30 57.68
CA GLU A 312 24.12 25.68 56.69
C GLU A 312 24.15 27.18 56.36
N ALA A 313 22.97 27.80 56.24
CA ALA A 313 22.79 29.25 56.10
C ALA A 313 22.90 30.02 57.43
N GLY A 314 23.15 29.31 58.53
CA GLY A 314 23.30 29.85 59.87
C GLY A 314 24.60 30.62 60.07
N ALA A 315 24.73 31.24 61.24
CA ALA A 315 25.95 31.95 61.62
C ALA A 315 26.84 31.09 62.51
N VAL A 316 28.15 31.12 62.28
CA VAL A 316 29.13 30.52 63.19
C VAL A 316 29.34 31.48 64.35
N VAL A 317 28.92 31.05 65.54
CA VAL A 317 29.07 31.82 66.78
C VAL A 317 30.29 31.32 67.55
N ILE A 318 31.23 32.22 67.79
CA ILE A 318 32.44 32.00 68.57
C ILE A 318 32.33 32.82 69.85
N LYS A 319 32.44 32.15 71.00
CA LYS A 319 32.43 32.81 72.32
C LYS A 319 33.79 32.62 72.98
N ALA A 320 34.39 33.69 73.45
CA ALA A 320 35.71 33.71 74.05
C ALA A 320 35.68 34.51 75.36
N GLN A 321 36.43 34.07 76.37
CA GLN A 321 36.47 34.70 77.68
C GLN A 321 37.89 34.68 78.24
N ARG A 322 38.33 35.78 78.86
CA ARG A 322 39.59 35.83 79.61
C ARG A 322 39.39 35.39 81.06
N PRO A 323 40.43 34.87 81.74
CA PRO A 323 40.41 34.63 83.17
C PRO A 323 40.06 35.87 84.01
N SER A 324 40.30 37.08 83.47
CA SER A 324 39.94 38.36 84.10
C SER A 324 38.45 38.72 84.05
N GLY A 325 37.62 37.93 83.36
CA GLY A 325 36.18 38.15 83.23
C GLY A 325 35.73 38.83 81.93
N ALA A 326 36.64 39.41 81.15
CA ALA A 326 36.33 40.01 79.85
C ALA A 326 35.85 38.98 78.82
N GLN A 327 34.83 39.30 78.04
CA GLN A 327 34.18 38.40 77.09
C GLN A 327 34.14 39.00 75.69
N ALA A 328 34.33 38.15 74.68
CA ALA A 328 34.19 38.49 73.28
C ALA A 328 33.31 37.45 72.57
N ALA A 329 32.34 37.91 71.80
CA ALA A 329 31.47 37.06 71.00
C ALA A 329 31.53 37.52 69.54
N PHE A 330 31.81 36.60 68.64
CA PHE A 330 31.81 36.85 67.20
C PHE A 330 30.74 35.98 66.56
N ARG A 331 30.05 36.54 65.58
CA ARG A 331 29.04 35.87 64.78
C ARG A 331 29.40 36.11 63.31
N VAL A 332 29.85 35.04 62.66
CA VAL A 332 30.30 35.06 61.26
C VAL A 332 29.23 34.41 60.38
N LYS A 333 28.61 35.19 59.50
CA LYS A 333 27.74 34.70 58.42
C LYS A 333 28.56 34.54 57.14
N LEU A 334 27.92 34.15 56.04
CA LEU A 334 28.58 34.00 54.74
C LEU A 334 29.11 35.35 54.21
N ASP A 335 28.34 36.44 54.38
CA ASP A 335 28.68 37.75 53.82
C ASP A 335 29.00 38.84 54.86
N GLU A 336 28.71 38.59 56.15
CA GLU A 336 28.89 39.59 57.20
C GLU A 336 29.45 38.98 58.50
N MET A 337 30.25 39.77 59.22
CA MET A 337 30.72 39.43 60.56
C MET A 337 30.24 40.50 61.54
N SER A 338 29.63 40.07 62.63
CA SER A 338 29.27 40.93 63.76
C SER A 338 30.03 40.47 65.00
N TYR A 339 30.43 41.42 65.84
CA TYR A 339 31.20 41.13 67.05
C TYR A 339 30.69 41.96 68.23
N LYS A 340 30.91 41.44 69.45
CA LYS A 340 30.51 42.07 70.70
C LYS A 340 31.56 41.81 71.78
N PHE A 341 32.07 42.88 72.39
CA PHE A 341 32.97 42.81 73.54
C PHE A 341 32.23 43.26 74.80
N ASP A 342 32.16 42.41 75.81
CA ASP A 342 31.42 42.63 77.07
C ASP A 342 32.34 42.44 78.30
N HIS A 343 31.96 43.00 79.46
CA HIS A 343 32.65 42.84 80.75
C HIS A 343 34.09 43.38 80.84
N TYR A 344 34.38 44.46 80.11
CA TYR A 344 35.64 45.19 80.23
C TYR A 344 35.55 46.31 81.28
N GLN A 345 36.62 46.52 82.04
CA GLN A 345 36.79 47.67 82.93
C GLN A 345 37.67 48.73 82.24
N GLY A 346 37.16 49.96 82.07
CA GLY A 346 37.91 51.07 81.45
C GLY A 346 38.09 50.96 79.92
N GLN A 347 39.21 51.47 79.39
CA GLN A 347 39.53 51.53 77.94
C GLN A 347 40.07 50.22 77.33
N ALA A 348 40.19 49.15 78.13
CA ALA A 348 40.78 47.89 77.68
C ALA A 348 39.99 47.16 76.57
N CYS A 349 38.71 47.50 76.36
CA CYS A 349 37.92 46.96 75.24
C CYS A 349 38.38 47.48 73.89
N LEU A 350 38.73 48.78 73.80
CA LEU A 350 39.20 49.40 72.57
C LEU A 350 40.58 48.86 72.20
N GLU A 351 41.47 48.73 73.18
CA GLU A 351 42.83 48.20 72.94
C GLU A 351 42.83 46.75 72.44
N ASP A 352 41.90 45.93 72.89
CA ASP A 352 41.77 44.55 72.43
C ASP A 352 41.12 44.48 71.04
N ALA A 353 40.13 45.32 70.76
CA ALA A 353 39.55 45.47 69.42
C ALA A 353 40.62 45.96 68.42
N ASP A 354 41.39 46.99 68.77
CA ASP A 354 42.48 47.56 67.98
C ASP A 354 43.69 46.61 67.81
N LYS A 355 43.83 45.58 68.66
CA LYS A 355 44.85 44.53 68.50
C LYS A 355 44.40 43.39 67.60
N VAL A 356 43.09 43.09 67.58
CA VAL A 356 42.52 41.92 66.91
C VAL A 356 42.01 42.28 65.51
N LEU A 357 41.30 43.40 65.36
CA LEU A 357 40.65 43.78 64.10
C LEU A 357 41.65 44.16 62.99
N PRO A 358 42.69 44.98 63.22
CA PRO A 358 43.66 45.31 62.17
C PRO A 358 44.49 44.11 61.71
N LYS A 359 44.81 43.18 62.63
CA LYS A 359 45.51 41.93 62.27
C LYS A 359 44.64 40.98 61.45
N LEU A 360 43.33 41.03 61.63
CA LEU A 360 42.38 40.28 60.81
C LEU A 360 42.29 40.86 59.38
N GLN A 361 42.38 42.18 59.23
CA GLN A 361 42.48 42.82 57.91
C GLN A 361 43.83 42.50 57.22
N ASP A 362 44.95 42.69 57.92
CA ASP A 362 46.30 42.59 57.36
C ASP A 362 46.74 41.16 57.01
N ILE A 363 46.37 40.17 57.83
CA ILE A 363 46.86 38.78 57.69
C ILE A 363 45.90 37.92 56.85
N TYR A 364 44.60 38.23 56.89
CA TYR A 364 43.55 37.40 56.28
C TYR A 364 42.81 38.10 55.13
N GLY A 365 43.23 39.30 54.73
CA GLY A 365 42.69 40.01 53.56
C GLY A 365 41.22 40.38 53.69
N ILE A 366 40.72 40.55 54.93
CA ILE A 366 39.32 40.86 55.21
C ILE A 366 39.12 42.37 55.02
N GLU A 367 38.43 42.77 53.97
CA GLU A 367 37.94 44.15 53.84
C GLU A 367 36.75 44.33 54.79
N LEU A 368 36.98 44.89 55.99
CA LEU A 368 35.88 45.32 56.83
C LEU A 368 35.27 46.57 56.18
N GLY A 369 34.01 46.47 55.75
CA GLY A 369 33.24 47.59 55.19
C GLY A 369 32.92 48.67 56.24
N GLU A 370 31.90 49.49 55.99
CA GLU A 370 31.49 50.53 56.95
C GLU A 370 31.13 49.94 58.32
N GLU A 371 31.93 50.27 59.34
CA GLU A 371 31.72 49.84 60.71
C GLU A 371 30.47 50.53 61.28
N SER A 372 29.42 49.76 61.55
CA SER A 372 28.19 50.24 62.18
C SER A 372 28.13 49.84 63.65
N ILE A 373 28.44 50.78 64.53
CA ILE A 373 28.39 50.57 65.99
C ILE A 373 26.95 50.77 66.45
N SER A 374 26.24 49.67 66.69
CA SER A 374 24.82 49.69 67.11
C SER A 374 24.61 50.18 68.56
N TRP A 375 25.63 50.07 69.42
CA TRP A 375 25.59 50.57 70.79
C TRP A 375 27.00 50.70 71.36
N GLN A 376 27.29 51.84 71.99
CA GLN A 376 28.57 52.13 72.64
C GLN A 376 28.29 52.62 74.07
N ASN A 377 29.13 52.25 75.04
CA ASN A 377 28.92 52.58 76.45
C ASN A 377 28.75 54.11 76.63
N PRO A 378 27.64 54.62 77.18
CA PRO A 378 27.33 56.07 77.23
C PRO A 378 28.33 56.94 78.01
N ASP A 379 29.22 56.36 78.83
CA ASP A 379 30.36 57.08 79.42
C ASP A 379 31.42 57.55 78.38
N MET A 380 31.28 57.13 77.11
CA MET A 380 32.23 57.36 76.01
C MET A 380 31.97 58.65 75.20
N ILE A 381 30.81 59.30 75.31
CA ILE A 381 30.45 60.45 74.44
C ILE A 381 31.12 61.77 74.89
N GLY A 382 31.69 61.83 76.10
CA GLY A 382 31.96 63.10 76.79
C GLY A 382 33.38 63.67 76.79
N LYS A 383 34.40 63.06 76.14
CA LYS A 383 35.80 63.52 76.30
C LYS A 383 36.55 64.00 75.05
N SER A 384 35.94 64.00 73.87
CA SER A 384 36.62 64.42 72.63
C SER A 384 35.84 65.41 71.75
N GLU A 385 34.80 66.09 72.25
CA GLU A 385 34.15 67.18 71.51
C GLU A 385 34.25 68.52 72.23
N LYS A 386 35.37 69.20 71.99
CA LYS A 386 35.41 70.67 72.03
C LYS A 386 36.43 71.22 71.05
N ARG A 387 36.14 71.10 69.74
CA ARG A 387 36.51 72.12 68.74
C ARG A 387 35.42 72.18 67.67
N LEU A 388 34.69 73.30 67.66
CA LEU A 388 33.90 73.82 66.53
C LEU A 388 34.61 75.09 66.03
N PRO A 389 34.25 75.61 64.85
CA PRO A 389 34.36 75.00 63.52
C PRO A 389 35.21 75.93 62.61
N ASP A 390 35.62 75.49 61.43
CA ASP A 390 35.91 76.45 60.35
C ASP A 390 35.35 75.95 59.02
N SER A 391 34.44 76.75 58.50
CA SER A 391 33.73 76.61 57.25
C SER A 391 34.63 76.96 56.06
N ALA A 392 34.61 76.17 54.99
CA ALA A 392 34.35 76.67 53.63
C ALA A 392 34.48 75.56 52.57
N GLY A 393 33.34 75.25 51.93
CA GLY A 393 33.23 75.24 50.47
C GLY A 393 33.93 74.12 49.70
N GLY A 394 33.25 72.98 49.58
CA GLY A 394 33.57 71.95 48.60
C GLY A 394 33.49 72.46 47.16
N ARG A 395 34.50 72.09 46.37
CA ARG A 395 34.41 71.89 44.92
C ARG A 395 34.64 70.40 44.69
N SER A 396 33.65 69.71 44.16
CA SER A 396 33.81 68.36 43.59
C SER A 396 33.43 68.37 42.12
N LYS A 397 34.33 67.81 41.31
CA LYS A 397 34.01 67.03 40.13
C LYS A 397 33.79 65.59 40.57
#